data_AF-A0A8B8DI61-F1
#
_entry.id   AF-A0A8B8DI61-F1
#
_cell.length_a   1.000
_cell.length_b   1.000
_cell.length_c   1.000
_cell.angle_alpha   90.00
_cell.angle_beta   90.00
_cell.angle_gamma   90.00
#
_symmetry.space_group_name_H-M   'P 1'
#
loop_
_entity.id
_entity.type
_entity.pdbx_description
1 polymer ?
#
loop_
_entity_poly.entity_id
_entity_poly.type
_entity_poly.pdbx_seq_one_letter_code
_entity_poly.pdbx_strand_id
1 'polypeptide(L)'
;MNMMCMEFLQHPLPLYHFHRSQFSEDKTDSSSSKPNMSADQISYSEKYYDEKFEYRHVILPNDIAKLVPKNHLMTETEWRNLGVQQSPGWIHYMVHTPEPHILLFRRPLPQSNPHPVAMATTVK
;
A
#
# COMPACT_ATOMS: atom_id res chain seq x y z
N MET A 1 -8.32 -29.22 -2.85
CA MET A 1 -7.13 -30.07 -2.64
C MET A 1 -6.03 -29.58 -3.58
N ASN A 2 -4.86 -29.34 -3.03
CA ASN A 2 -3.62 -28.98 -3.72
C ASN A 2 -3.14 -30.09 -4.68
N MET A 3 -2.34 -29.68 -5.68
CA MET A 3 -1.13 -30.32 -6.27
C MET A 3 -1.06 -29.88 -7.74
N MET A 4 -0.26 -28.87 -8.11
CA MET A 4 1.19 -28.91 -8.41
C MET A 4 1.64 -30.10 -9.25
N CYS A 5 2.31 -29.77 -10.37
CA CYS A 5 3.38 -30.46 -11.12
C CYS A 5 3.16 -30.17 -12.62
N MET A 6 4.12 -29.85 -13.48
CA MET A 6 5.54 -29.53 -13.44
C MET A 6 5.83 -28.98 -14.85
N GLU A 7 6.77 -28.04 -14.97
CA GLU A 7 7.78 -27.97 -16.03
C GLU A 7 8.23 -26.51 -16.15
N PHE A 8 9.46 -26.23 -15.75
CA PHE A 8 10.51 -25.76 -16.66
C PHE A 8 11.81 -25.63 -15.86
N LEU A 9 12.59 -26.71 -15.88
CA LEU A 9 14.03 -26.66 -15.70
C LEU A 9 14.62 -25.82 -16.84
N GLN A 10 15.45 -24.81 -16.55
CA GLN A 10 16.81 -24.65 -17.13
C GLN A 10 17.55 -23.43 -16.51
N HIS A 11 18.41 -23.69 -15.52
CA HIS A 11 19.79 -23.15 -15.40
C HIS A 11 20.09 -21.77 -14.74
N PRO A 12 21.36 -21.57 -14.25
CA PRO A 12 21.70 -21.07 -12.91
C PRO A 12 22.13 -19.60 -12.81
N LEU A 13 22.02 -19.06 -11.58
CA LEU A 13 22.45 -17.73 -11.15
C LEU A 13 23.99 -17.59 -11.15
N PRO A 14 24.58 -16.52 -11.73
CA PRO A 14 25.97 -16.19 -11.51
C PRO A 14 26.16 -15.24 -10.31
N LEU A 15 27.17 -15.64 -9.53
CA LEU A 15 27.83 -14.97 -8.42
C LEU A 15 28.13 -13.48 -8.69
N TYR A 16 28.05 -12.68 -7.63
CA TYR A 16 28.58 -11.32 -7.54
C TYR A 16 30.03 -11.24 -8.06
N HIS A 17 30.26 -10.42 -9.09
CA HIS A 17 31.60 -9.97 -9.46
C HIS A 17 31.61 -8.46 -9.74
N PHE A 18 32.38 -7.76 -8.91
CA PHE A 18 32.77 -6.37 -8.98
C PHE A 18 33.53 -6.08 -10.29
N HIS A 19 33.14 -5.02 -11.01
CA HIS A 19 34.00 -4.35 -11.98
C HIS A 19 33.84 -2.83 -11.90
N ARG A 20 35.00 -2.19 -11.74
CA ARG A 20 35.26 -0.76 -11.58
C ARG A 20 35.59 -0.15 -12.95
N SER A 21 35.18 1.10 -13.13
CA SER A 21 35.81 2.17 -13.96
C SER A 21 35.14 2.59 -15.28
N GLN A 22 34.58 3.81 -15.22
CA GLN A 22 34.57 4.92 -16.18
C GLN A 22 34.30 4.71 -17.68
N PHE A 23 33.20 5.32 -18.18
CA PHE A 23 33.07 6.30 -19.29
C PHE A 23 31.56 6.38 -19.64
N SER A 24 30.85 7.49 -19.90
CA SER A 24 31.17 8.84 -20.38
C SER A 24 30.08 9.81 -19.92
N GLU A 25 30.48 11.06 -19.66
CA GLU A 25 29.56 12.20 -19.50
C GLU A 25 29.09 12.65 -20.89
N ASP A 26 27.82 12.41 -21.22
CA ASP A 26 27.19 13.10 -22.34
C ASP A 26 26.27 14.19 -21.79
N LYS A 27 26.76 15.44 -21.90
CA LYS A 27 26.02 16.65 -21.58
C LYS A 27 24.99 16.90 -22.68
N THR A 28 23.72 16.66 -22.37
CA THR A 28 22.62 17.37 -23.02
C THR A 28 22.16 18.51 -22.13
N ASP A 29 22.39 19.71 -22.64
CA ASP A 29 22.05 21.01 -22.09
C ASP A 29 20.53 21.26 -22.10
N SER A 30 20.06 21.95 -21.06
CA SER A 30 18.86 22.80 -21.02
C SER A 30 17.52 22.23 -21.48
N SER A 31 16.82 21.60 -20.54
CA SER A 31 15.61 22.18 -19.91
C SER A 31 15.01 21.09 -19.04
N SER A 32 15.22 21.20 -17.73
CA SER A 32 14.66 20.27 -16.74
C SER A 32 13.14 20.47 -16.65
N SER A 33 12.40 19.96 -17.63
CA SER A 33 11.03 19.53 -17.40
C SER A 33 11.10 18.28 -16.55
N LYS A 34 11.22 18.47 -15.23
CA LYS A 34 10.77 17.44 -14.28
C LYS A 34 9.39 17.01 -14.77
N PRO A 35 9.17 15.75 -15.19
CA PRO A 35 7.81 15.32 -15.45
C PRO A 35 7.10 15.50 -14.10
N ASN A 36 6.11 16.38 -14.10
CA ASN A 36 5.26 16.67 -12.94
C ASN A 36 4.41 15.42 -12.69
N MET A 37 5.01 14.40 -12.06
CA MET A 37 4.40 13.10 -11.77
C MET A 37 3.59 13.21 -10.47
N SER A 38 2.67 14.17 -10.42
CA SER A 38 2.13 14.69 -9.15
C SER A 38 1.01 13.85 -8.54
N ALA A 39 0.35 12.93 -9.26
CA ALA A 39 -0.75 12.13 -8.71
C ALA A 39 -0.71 10.63 -9.01
N ASP A 40 -0.05 10.21 -10.09
CA ASP A 40 -0.03 8.79 -10.52
C ASP A 40 0.95 7.91 -9.75
N GLN A 41 1.73 8.48 -8.83
CA GLN A 41 2.73 7.76 -8.04
C GLN A 41 2.29 7.47 -6.59
N ILE A 42 0.99 7.51 -6.30
CA ILE A 42 0.48 7.06 -5.00
C ILE A 42 0.68 5.55 -4.90
N SER A 43 1.48 5.12 -3.92
CA SER A 43 1.79 3.70 -3.69
C SER A 43 0.94 3.14 -2.55
N TYR A 44 0.47 1.90 -2.71
CA TYR A 44 -0.40 1.22 -1.75
C TYR A 44 0.30 -0.02 -1.22
N SER A 45 0.32 -0.19 0.10
CA SER A 45 0.86 -1.39 0.70
C SER A 45 -0.06 -2.60 0.55
N GLU A 46 0.50 -3.78 0.78
CA GLU A 46 -0.29 -4.97 1.06
C GLU A 46 -1.14 -4.76 2.32
N LYS A 47 -2.27 -5.49 2.39
CA LYS A 47 -3.15 -5.45 3.57
C LYS A 47 -2.62 -6.41 4.62
N TYR A 48 -2.68 -5.99 5.87
CA TYR A 48 -2.42 -6.84 7.03
C TYR A 48 -3.62 -6.78 7.98
N TYR A 49 -3.80 -7.82 8.79
CA TYR A 49 -5.03 -8.06 9.54
C TYR A 49 -4.72 -8.34 11.00
N ASP A 50 -5.55 -7.83 11.90
CA ASP A 50 -5.67 -8.35 13.27
C ASP A 50 -7.02 -9.08 13.42
N GLU A 51 -7.46 -9.34 14.66
CA GLU A 51 -8.72 -10.01 14.95
C GLU A 51 -9.98 -9.17 14.64
N LYS A 52 -9.86 -7.84 14.52
CA LYS A 52 -10.97 -6.88 14.47
C LYS A 52 -10.93 -5.95 13.25
N PHE A 53 -9.77 -5.71 12.68
CA PHE A 53 -9.49 -4.70 11.67
C PHE A 53 -8.53 -5.23 10.61
N GLU A 54 -8.71 -4.73 9.39
CA GLU A 54 -7.71 -4.76 8.34
C GLU A 54 -7.01 -3.40 8.25
N TYR A 55 -5.74 -3.42 7.90
CA TYR A 55 -4.87 -2.25 7.85
C TYR A 55 -4.11 -2.19 6.54
N ARG A 56 -3.76 -0.98 6.13
CA ARG A 56 -2.94 -0.67 4.96
C ARG A 56 -2.31 0.70 5.17
N HIS A 57 -1.13 0.91 4.60
CA HIS A 57 -0.56 2.25 4.46
C HIS A 57 -0.55 2.69 2.99
N VAL A 58 -0.70 4.00 2.79
CA VAL A 58 -0.62 4.65 1.49
C VAL A 58 0.52 5.65 1.53
N ILE A 59 1.41 5.56 0.55
CA ILE A 59 2.56 6.44 0.41
C ILE A 59 2.23 7.47 -0.66
N LEU A 60 2.15 8.73 -0.25
CA LEU A 60 1.89 9.87 -1.11
C LEU A 60 3.20 10.38 -1.74
N PRO A 61 3.15 10.88 -2.98
CA PRO A 61 4.27 11.65 -3.52
C PRO A 61 4.48 12.93 -2.71
N ASN A 62 5.72 13.41 -2.68
CA ASN A 62 6.14 14.57 -1.87
C ASN A 62 5.31 15.84 -2.12
N ASP A 63 4.76 16.01 -3.32
CA ASP A 63 3.97 17.19 -3.66
C ASP A 63 2.57 17.15 -3.07
N ILE A 64 1.94 15.98 -2.97
CA ILE A 64 0.66 15.78 -2.29
C ILE A 64 0.86 15.74 -0.77
N ALA A 65 1.95 15.14 -0.29
CA ALA A 65 2.23 15.01 1.14
C ALA A 65 2.27 16.37 1.87
N LYS A 66 2.63 17.46 1.18
CA LYS A 66 2.62 18.83 1.73
C LYS A 66 1.22 19.37 2.01
N LEU A 67 0.20 18.82 1.34
CA LEU A 67 -1.21 19.19 1.49
C LEU A 67 -1.88 18.45 2.66
N VAL A 68 -1.23 17.43 3.21
CA VAL A 68 -1.77 16.64 4.32
C VAL A 68 -1.82 17.51 5.59
N PRO A 69 -3.01 17.66 6.22
CA PRO A 69 -3.12 18.40 7.46
C PRO A 69 -2.39 17.68 8.60
N LYS A 70 -1.61 18.42 9.38
CA LYS A 70 -0.88 17.89 10.55
C LYS A 70 -1.69 17.95 11.84
N ASN A 71 -2.84 18.63 11.79
CA ASN A 71 -3.57 19.10 12.96
C ASN A 71 -4.77 18.18 13.27
N HIS A 72 -5.19 17.36 12.30
CA HIS A 72 -6.36 16.51 12.40
C HIS A 72 -6.24 15.26 11.52
N LEU A 73 -7.09 14.26 11.81
CA LEU A 73 -7.25 13.08 10.98
C LEU A 73 -8.21 13.37 9.82
N MET A 74 -7.79 13.05 8.61
CA MET A 74 -8.62 13.20 7.42
C MET A 74 -9.84 12.27 7.39
N THR A 75 -10.98 12.84 7.03
CA THR A 75 -12.21 12.13 6.67
C THR A 75 -12.10 11.45 5.31
N GLU A 76 -13.06 10.56 4.99
CA GLU A 76 -13.13 9.89 3.68
C GLU A 76 -13.05 10.85 2.50
N THR A 77 -13.79 11.94 2.55
CA THR A 77 -13.81 12.94 1.49
C THR A 77 -12.45 13.65 1.36
N GLU A 78 -11.79 13.97 2.48
CA GLU A 78 -10.52 14.69 2.46
C GLU A 78 -9.39 13.88 1.82
N TRP A 79 -9.20 12.61 2.21
CA TRP A 79 -8.14 11.80 1.60
C TRP A 79 -8.46 11.42 0.14
N ARG A 80 -9.75 11.29 -0.23
CA ARG A 80 -10.14 11.12 -1.64
C ARG A 80 -9.81 12.35 -2.48
N ASN A 81 -10.00 13.55 -1.94
CA ASN A 81 -9.65 14.80 -2.63
C ASN A 81 -8.14 14.94 -2.88
N LEU A 82 -7.30 14.29 -2.06
CA LEU A 82 -5.85 14.18 -2.29
C LEU A 82 -5.48 13.17 -3.39
N GLY A 83 -6.45 12.45 -3.97
CA GLY A 83 -6.23 11.45 -5.01
C GLY A 83 -6.04 10.03 -4.49
N VAL A 84 -6.15 9.78 -3.19
CA VAL A 84 -6.12 8.41 -2.65
C VAL A 84 -7.39 7.66 -3.06
N GLN A 85 -7.22 6.50 -3.69
CA GLN A 85 -8.31 5.68 -4.19
C GLN A 85 -8.30 4.31 -3.53
N GLN A 86 -9.35 4.00 -2.77
CA GLN A 86 -9.55 2.71 -2.14
C GLN A 86 -11.04 2.43 -1.93
N SER A 87 -11.37 1.19 -1.58
CA SER A 87 -12.76 0.79 -1.28
C SER A 87 -13.37 1.62 -0.15
N PRO A 88 -14.71 1.68 -0.01
CA PRO A 88 -15.33 2.37 1.12
C PRO A 88 -14.99 1.70 2.47
N GLY A 89 -15.08 2.49 3.54
CA GLY A 89 -14.95 2.05 4.94
C GLY A 89 -13.54 2.13 5.53
N TRP A 90 -12.55 2.61 4.77
CA TRP A 90 -11.22 2.88 5.31
C TRP A 90 -11.19 4.18 6.13
N ILE A 91 -10.57 4.09 7.31
CA ILE A 91 -10.48 5.16 8.29
C ILE A 91 -9.02 5.51 8.48
N HIS A 92 -8.66 6.77 8.22
CA HIS A 92 -7.34 7.30 8.56
C HIS A 92 -7.26 7.46 10.08
N TYR A 93 -6.47 6.63 10.76
CA TYR A 93 -6.54 6.50 12.21
C TYR A 93 -5.39 7.17 12.98
N MET A 94 -4.30 7.49 12.29
CA MET A 94 -3.11 8.07 12.92
C MET A 94 -2.33 8.94 11.93
N VAL A 95 -1.90 10.13 12.37
CA VAL A 95 -0.93 10.96 11.65
C VAL A 95 0.48 10.54 12.04
N HIS A 96 1.30 10.19 11.07
CA HIS A 96 2.72 9.86 11.31
C HIS A 96 3.58 11.12 11.12
N THR A 97 3.92 11.80 12.23
CA THR A 97 4.61 13.09 12.20
C THR A 97 6.01 13.06 11.56
N PRO A 98 6.85 12.02 11.78
CA PRO A 98 8.16 11.92 11.13
C PRO A 98 8.08 11.76 9.61
N GLU A 99 7.08 11.01 9.12
CA GLU A 99 6.91 10.73 7.69
C GLU A 99 5.47 11.04 7.26
N PRO A 100 5.12 12.32 7.03
CA PRO A 100 3.74 12.76 6.73
C PRO A 100 3.24 12.29 5.37
N HIS A 101 4.13 11.78 4.53
CA HIS A 101 3.82 11.16 3.25
C HIS A 101 3.27 9.74 3.41
N ILE A 102 3.30 9.15 4.61
CA ILE A 102 2.74 7.84 4.91
C ILE A 102 1.41 8.03 5.64
N LEU A 103 0.31 7.63 4.99
CA LEU A 103 -1.03 7.62 5.57
C LEU A 103 -1.38 6.24 6.08
N LEU A 104 -1.88 6.16 7.31
CA LEU A 104 -2.22 4.91 7.97
C LEU A 104 -3.74 4.71 8.01
N PHE A 105 -4.22 3.66 7.36
CA PHE A 105 -5.63 3.33 7.28
C PHE A 105 -5.96 2.04 8.01
N ARG A 106 -7.15 2.00 8.63
CA ARG A 106 -7.78 0.79 9.17
C ARG A 106 -9.23 0.68 8.71
N ARG A 107 -9.74 -0.52 8.55
CA ARG A 107 -11.16 -0.79 8.28
C ARG A 107 -11.62 -1.95 9.15
N PRO A 108 -12.79 -1.89 9.80
CA PRO A 108 -13.31 -3.02 10.57
C PRO A 108 -13.50 -4.23 9.67
N LEU A 109 -13.08 -5.39 10.15
CA LEU A 109 -13.43 -6.64 9.49
C LEU A 109 -14.94 -6.86 9.62
N PRO A 110 -15.59 -7.49 8.61
CA PRO A 110 -16.92 -8.01 8.83
C PRO A 110 -16.81 -8.96 10.00
N GLN A 111 -17.47 -8.65 11.12
CA GLN A 111 -17.63 -9.64 12.19
C GLN A 111 -18.22 -10.85 11.51
N SER A 112 -17.45 -11.95 11.46
CA SER A 112 -18.02 -13.25 11.15
C SER A 112 -19.05 -13.43 12.23
N ASN A 113 -20.32 -13.17 11.88
CA ASN A 113 -21.44 -13.38 12.76
C ASN A 113 -21.22 -14.79 13.31
N PRO A 114 -20.97 -15.00 14.62
CA PRO A 114 -20.85 -16.34 15.14
C PRO A 114 -22.18 -16.95 14.80
N HIS A 115 -22.16 -17.86 13.82
CA HIS A 115 -23.33 -18.57 13.36
C HIS A 115 -24.06 -19.00 14.63
N PRO A 116 -25.35 -18.69 14.85
CA PRO A 116 -26.06 -19.30 15.94
C PRO A 116 -25.94 -20.80 15.68
N VAL A 117 -25.07 -21.45 16.46
CA VAL A 117 -25.00 -22.90 16.55
C VAL A 117 -26.41 -23.26 16.96
N ALA A 118 -27.20 -23.68 15.98
CA ALA A 118 -28.53 -24.22 16.19
C ALA A 118 -28.30 -25.44 17.08
N MET A 119 -28.50 -25.19 18.37
CA MET A 119 -28.37 -26.15 19.45
C MET A 119 -29.22 -27.35 19.07
N ALA A 120 -28.62 -28.53 19.17
CA ALA A 120 -29.30 -29.80 19.05
C ALA A 120 -30.64 -29.78 19.80
N THR A 121 -31.72 -30.13 19.11
CA THR A 121 -32.88 -30.74 19.78
C THR A 121 -33.14 -32.06 19.08
N THR A 122 -32.59 -33.09 19.70
CA THR A 122 -33.16 -34.44 19.73
C THR A 122 -34.68 -34.36 19.79
N VAL A 123 -35.37 -34.92 18.80
CA VAL A 123 -36.72 -35.44 18.99
C VAL A 123 -36.71 -36.87 18.48
N LYS A 124 -37.20 -37.74 19.37
CA LYS A 124 -37.28 -39.21 19.28
C LYS A 124 -38.01 -39.71 18.03
#